data_AF-A0A226RTC2-F1
#
_entry.id   AF-A0A226RTC2-F1
#
_cell.length_a   1.000
_cell.length_b   1.000
_cell.length_c   1.000
_cell.angle_alpha   90.00
_cell.angle_beta   90.00
_cell.angle_gamma   90.00
#
_symmetry.space_group_name_H-M   'P 1'
#
loop_
_entity.id
_entity.type
_entity.pdbx_description
1 polymer ?
#
loop_
_entity_poly.entity_id
_entity_poly.type
_entity_poly.pdbx_seq_one_letter_code
_entity_poly.pdbx_strand_id
1 'polypeptide(L)' 'MIETGELAQNIYLTATALKVATGIIGTFRDNMLENLLDIDPALEFGTAIFTLGKKEGLTRFDRPTLEEYREGEK' A
#
# COMPACT_ATOMS: atom_id res chain seq x y z
N MET A 1 11.66 3.90 -5.39
CA MET A 1 10.74 2.74 -5.29
C MET A 1 10.85 2.04 -3.94
N ILE A 2 12.03 1.56 -3.51
CA ILE A 2 12.21 0.96 -2.17
C ILE A 2 11.79 1.93 -1.05
N GLU A 3 12.30 3.16 -1.10
CA GLU A 3 11.96 4.23 -0.14
C GLU A 3 10.46 4.49 -0.06
N THR A 4 9.77 4.45 -1.20
CA THR A 4 8.30 4.60 -1.27
C THR A 4 7.58 3.44 -0.59
N GLY A 5 8.11 2.23 -0.69
CA GLY A 5 7.61 1.06 0.02
C GLY A 5 7.82 1.15 1.53
N GLU A 6 8.97 1.65 1.98
CA GLU A 6 9.25 1.90 3.41
C GLU A 6 8.30 2.95 3.98
N LEU A 7 8.07 4.05 3.23
CA LEU A 7 7.09 5.06 3.59
C LEU A 7 5.67 4.48 3.66
N ALA A 8 5.27 3.67 2.68
CA ALA A 8 3.98 2.99 2.66
C ALA A 8 3.76 2.14 3.92
N GLN A 9 4.79 1.42 4.36
CA GLN A 9 4.73 0.62 5.59
C GLN A 9 4.58 1.49 6.84
N ASN A 10 5.28 2.63 6.90
CA ASN A 10 5.14 3.58 8.00
C ASN A 10 3.72 4.18 8.09
N ILE A 11 3.11 4.48 6.95
CA ILE A 11 1.70 4.92 6.88
C ILE A 11 0.78 3.83 7.48
N TYR A 12 1.00 2.57 7.11
CA TYR A 12 0.23 1.43 7.62
C TYR A 12 0.31 1.27 9.15
N LEU A 13 1.53 1.33 9.69
CA LEU A 13 1.77 1.22 11.12
C LEU A 13 1.16 2.39 11.88
N THR A 14 1.26 3.60 11.33
CA THR A 14 0.67 4.81 11.92
C THR A 14 -0.86 4.72 11.96
N ALA A 15 -1.50 4.35 10.85
CA ALA A 15 -2.95 4.17 10.80
C ALA A 15 -3.42 3.09 11.81
N THR A 16 -2.65 2.00 11.94
CA THR A 16 -2.91 0.94 12.93
C THR A 16 -2.85 1.49 14.36
N ALA A 17 -1.83 2.29 14.69
CA ALA A 17 -1.68 2.91 16.02
C ALA A 17 -2.86 3.86 16.33
N LEU A 18 -3.35 4.57 15.32
CA LEU A 18 -4.51 5.46 15.40
C LEU A 18 -5.86 4.71 15.35
N LYS A 19 -5.84 3.37 15.25
CA LYS A 19 -7.04 2.52 15.09
C LYS A 19 -7.89 2.87 13.86
N VAL A 20 -7.26 3.41 12.83
CA VAL A 20 -7.86 3.70 11.52
C VAL A 20 -7.62 2.50 10.63
N ALA A 21 -8.67 2.02 9.97
CA ALA A 21 -8.53 1.01 8.94
C ALA A 21 -7.79 1.61 7.73
N THR A 22 -6.81 0.88 7.22
CA THR A 22 -6.01 1.31 6.07
C THR A 22 -5.90 0.18 5.04
N GLY A 23 -6.05 0.53 3.77
CA GLY A 23 -5.88 -0.35 2.62
C GLY A 23 -4.93 0.26 1.60
N ILE A 24 -4.19 -0.57 0.86
CA ILE A 24 -3.33 -0.15 -0.24
C ILE A 24 -3.81 -0.80 -1.53
N ILE A 25 -3.97 0.01 -2.56
CA ILE A 25 -4.38 -0.42 -3.89
C ILE A 25 -3.24 -0.11 -4.83
N GLY A 26 -2.60 -1.16 -5.35
CA GLY A 26 -1.53 -1.07 -6.36
C GLY A 26 -2.05 -1.20 -7.80
N THR A 27 -3.32 -1.51 -8.00
CA THR A 27 -3.91 -1.71 -9.33
C THR A 27 -4.85 -0.55 -9.66
N PHE A 28 -4.41 0.34 -10.54
CA PHE A 28 -5.18 1.47 -11.06
C PHE A 28 -4.72 1.81 -12.49
N ARG A 29 -5.41 2.76 -13.14
CA ARG A 29 -5.04 3.26 -14.48
C ARG A 29 -4.24 4.55 -14.30
N ASP A 30 -2.93 4.49 -14.52
CA ASP A 30 -2.00 5.60 -14.26
C ASP A 30 -2.42 6.89 -14.96
N ASN A 31 -2.66 6.82 -16.26
CA ASN A 31 -3.14 7.92 -17.08
C ASN A 31 -4.49 8.50 -16.64
N MET A 32 -5.38 7.72 -16.02
CA MET A 32 -6.61 8.28 -15.44
C MET A 32 -6.33 9.00 -14.11
N LEU A 33 -5.45 8.44 -13.28
CA LEU A 33 -5.05 9.03 -12.00
C LEU A 33 -4.31 10.35 -12.22
N GLU A 34 -3.38 10.37 -13.18
CA GLU A 34 -2.59 11.54 -13.54
C GLU A 34 -3.48 12.71 -13.96
N ASN A 35 -4.43 12.46 -14.88
CA ASN A 35 -5.38 13.48 -15.32
C ASN A 35 -6.33 13.93 -14.20
N LEU A 36 -6.75 13.02 -13.31
CA LEU A 36 -7.68 13.35 -12.23
C LEU A 36 -7.04 14.24 -11.15
N LEU A 37 -5.75 14.02 -10.88
CA LEU A 37 -5.00 14.69 -9.81
C LEU A 37 -4.05 15.79 -10.33
N ASP A 38 -4.03 16.04 -11.64
CA ASP A 38 -3.16 17.01 -12.31
C ASP A 38 -1.66 16.73 -12.03
N ILE A 39 -1.29 15.45 -12.08
CA ILE A 39 0.09 14.99 -11.89
C ILE A 39 0.88 15.21 -13.19
N ASP A 40 2.05 15.83 -13.09
CA ASP A 40 3.04 15.86 -14.17
C ASP A 40 3.88 14.57 -14.16
N PRO A 41 3.69 13.65 -15.13
CA PRO A 41 4.41 12.37 -15.17
C PRO A 41 5.93 12.52 -15.40
N ALA A 42 6.41 13.72 -15.78
CA ALA A 42 7.84 13.99 -15.86
C ALA A 42 8.48 14.24 -14.49
N LEU A 43 7.68 14.56 -13.46
CA LEU A 43 8.15 14.93 -12.13
C LEU A 43 7.77 13.90 -11.07
N GLU A 44 6.58 13.33 -11.15
CA GLU A 44 6.07 12.35 -10.18
C GLU A 44 5.13 11.33 -10.82
N PHE A 45 4.87 10.22 -10.13
CA PHE A 45 3.95 9.19 -10.60
C PHE A 45 3.24 8.53 -9.42
N GLY A 46 2.01 8.04 -9.67
CA GLY A 46 1.24 7.35 -8.65
C GLY A 46 1.82 5.96 -8.37
N THR A 47 2.23 5.69 -7.13
CA THR A 47 2.74 4.36 -6.73
C THR A 47 1.69 3.48 -6.07
N ALA A 48 0.75 4.09 -5.35
CA ALA A 48 -0.30 3.40 -4.62
C ALA A 48 -1.42 4.37 -4.22
N ILE A 49 -2.64 3.87 -4.11
CA ILE A 49 -3.76 4.57 -3.50
C ILE A 49 -3.98 4.01 -2.09
N PHE A 50 -4.01 4.89 -1.09
CA PHE A 50 -4.32 4.52 0.30
C PHE A 50 -5.77 4.84 0.62
N THR A 51 -6.52 3.85 1.09
CA THR A 51 -7.86 4.06 1.64
C THR A 51 -7.78 4.12 3.16
N LEU A 52 -8.51 5.06 3.77
CA LEU A 52 -8.58 5.23 5.23
C LEU A 52 -10.04 5.26 5.66
N GLY A 53 -10.38 4.64 6.80
CA GLY A 53 -11.75 4.62 7.29
C GLY A 53 -11.97 3.88 8.60
N LYS A 54 -13.25 3.56 8.87
CA LYS A 54 -13.64 2.74 10.02
C LYS A 54 -13.25 1.29 9.80
N LYS A 55 -12.86 0.60 10.88
CA LYS A 55 -12.51 -0.82 10.87
C LYS A 55 -13.77 -1.70 10.92
N GLU A 56 -14.48 -1.78 9.80
CA GLU A 56 -15.69 -2.60 9.63
C GLU A 56 -15.48 -3.62 8.50
N GLY A 57 -15.78 -4.89 8.74
CA GLY A 57 -15.73 -5.93 7.70
C GLY A 57 -14.34 -6.34 7.19
N LEU A 58 -13.25 -5.97 7.88
CA LEU A 58 -11.88 -6.31 7.45
C LEU A 58 -11.43 -7.66 7.99
N THR A 59 -11.00 -8.55 7.10
CA THR A 59 -10.40 -9.85 7.43
C THR A 59 -8.88 -9.82 7.25
N ARG A 60 -8.18 -10.53 8.13
CA ARG A 60 -6.74 -10.77 7.98
C ARG A 60 -6.56 -11.97 7.07
N PHE A 61 -5.65 -11.86 6.11
CA PHE A 61 -5.22 -12.98 5.29
C PHE A 61 -4.15 -13.79 6.03
N ASP A 62 -4.14 -15.10 5.80
CA ASP A 62 -3.06 -15.95 6.26
C ASP A 62 -1.73 -15.52 5.61
N ARG A 63 -0.64 -15.83 6.31
CA ARG A 63 0.73 -15.53 5.87
C ARG A 63 1.52 -16.82 5.94
N PRO A 64 2.41 -17.09 4.96
CA PRO A 64 3.40 -18.15 5.09
C PRO A 64 4.23 -17.98 6.37
N THR A 65 4.70 -19.09 6.89
CA THR A 65 5.65 -19.18 8.00
C THR A 65 7.03 -18.64 7.59
N LEU A 66 7.87 -18.34 8.58
CA LEU A 66 9.23 -17.86 8.32
C LEU A 66 10.10 -18.94 7.65
N GLU A 67 9.86 -20.20 7.99
CA GLU A 67 10.52 -21.37 7.40
C GLU A 67 10.22 -21.48 5.90
N GLU A 68 8.95 -21.34 5.49
CA GLU A 68 8.55 -21.38 4.08
C GLU A 68 9.23 -20.28 3.25
N TYR A 69 9.43 -19.07 3.81
CA TYR A 69 10.18 -18.01 3.13
C TYR A 69 11.66 -18.36 2.95
N ARG A 70 12.31 -18.95 3.95
CA ARG A 70 13.75 -19.30 3.90
C ARG A 70 14.06 -20.42 2.93
N GLU A 71 13.12 -21.33 2.72
CA GLU A 71 13.30 -22.45 1.79
C GLU A 71 13.11 -22.01 0.33
N GLY A 72 12.24 -21.03 0.06
CA GLY A 72 11.98 -20.50 -1.29
C GLY A 72 13.07 -19.55 -1.85
N GLU A 73 14.05 -19.15 -1.04
CA GLU A 73 15.20 -18.31 -1.47
C GLU A 73 16.41 -19.13 -1.97
N LYS A 74 16.36 -20.46 -1.91
CA LYS A 74 17.40 -21.38 -2.41
C LYS A 74 17.14 -21.83 -3.83
#